data_AF-A0A8I1V0W7-F1
#
_entry.id   AF-A0A8I1V0W7-F1
#
_cell.length_a   1.000
_cell.length_b   1.000
_cell.length_c   1.000
_cell.angle_alpha   90.00
_cell.angle_beta   90.00
_cell.angle_gamma   90.00
#
_symmetry.space_group_name_H-M   'P 1'
#
loop_
_entity.id
_entity.type
_entity.pdbx_description
1 polymer ?
#
loop_
_entity_poly.entity_id
_entity_poly.type
_entity_poly.pdbx_seq_one_letter_code
_entity_poly.pdbx_strand_id
1 'polypeptide(L)'
;MTAMPDSPDLLLFCGGFFGYASEIRHALEARGRRVALFDDRPATDSLSKATLRLAPSLVRAQTERYFDGIIARMRGKPIRDVLVVKAEGFSPDTVRRLRTAFPHARFTLYFWDSYGNMPADSRAKAALFDRVLSFDPRDAGQDETLIYRPLFFVDRFAQLPGVVQDIDVLFFGTMHGDRFPVLQRIARALPPSVRFEKFLYFPAKWLFAIHAARYPAMLRADRGDFIYTPKSRAELLELLARSRIVVDIERPVQCGYTMRTLEALGSGRKLITTNAEVANADFYNPDNILVIDRAAPQIAASYLEAPYQPVAADILYRYSLSGWLDDVLP
;
A
#
# COMPACT_ATOMS: atom_id res chain seq x y z
N MET A 1 -11.91 18.21 4.17
CA MET A 1 -12.00 17.38 5.39
C MET A 1 -13.48 17.19 5.69
N THR A 2 -14.02 15.98 5.53
CA THR A 2 -15.36 15.66 6.03
C THR A 2 -15.32 15.77 7.55
N ALA A 3 -16.31 16.43 8.16
CA ALA A 3 -16.38 16.63 9.60
C ALA A 3 -16.44 15.27 10.32
N MET A 4 -15.80 15.17 11.49
CA MET A 4 -15.93 13.99 12.34
C MET A 4 -17.39 13.83 12.79
N PRO A 5 -17.93 12.60 12.82
CA PRO A 5 -19.29 12.38 13.31
C PRO A 5 -19.40 12.76 14.79
N ASP A 6 -20.58 13.20 15.21
CA ASP A 6 -20.82 13.64 16.60
C ASP A 6 -20.69 12.50 17.63
N SER A 7 -20.98 11.27 17.20
CA SER A 7 -20.94 10.07 18.03
C SER A 7 -20.31 8.89 17.26
N PRO A 8 -18.98 8.88 17.08
CA PRO A 8 -18.31 7.78 16.40
C PRO A 8 -18.48 6.48 17.18
N ASP A 9 -18.59 5.36 16.45
CA ASP A 9 -18.60 4.01 17.02
C ASP A 9 -17.37 3.19 16.59
N LEU A 10 -16.51 3.76 15.73
CA LEU A 10 -15.26 3.17 15.26
C LEU A 10 -14.15 4.22 15.25
N LEU A 11 -13.00 3.89 15.85
CA LEU A 11 -11.76 4.65 15.68
C LEU A 11 -10.91 3.99 14.60
N LEU A 12 -10.60 4.74 13.54
CA LEU A 12 -9.69 4.32 12.48
C LEU A 12 -8.40 5.11 12.59
N PHE A 13 -7.29 4.44 12.86
CA PHE A 13 -5.95 5.00 12.79
C PHE A 13 -5.31 4.52 11.50
N CYS A 14 -5.15 5.40 10.52
CA CYS A 14 -4.58 5.06 9.22
C CYS A 14 -3.86 6.28 8.65
N GLY A 15 -2.55 6.14 8.44
CA GLY A 15 -1.76 7.19 7.81
C GLY A 15 -2.22 7.53 6.40
N GLY A 16 -1.93 8.75 5.95
CA GLY A 16 -2.19 9.16 4.57
C GLY A 16 -1.35 8.39 3.55
N PHE A 17 -1.85 7.27 3.03
CA PHE A 17 -1.25 6.50 1.92
C PHE A 17 -2.06 6.69 0.64
N PHE A 18 -1.70 7.66 -0.21
CA PHE A 18 -2.32 7.85 -1.54
C PHE A 18 -3.87 7.88 -1.54
N GLY A 19 -4.49 8.36 -0.46
CA GLY A 19 -5.96 8.44 -0.32
C GLY A 19 -6.65 7.17 0.21
N TYR A 20 -5.93 6.07 0.45
CA TYR A 20 -6.53 4.81 0.94
C TYR A 20 -7.21 4.94 2.30
N ALA A 21 -6.70 5.79 3.21
CA ALA A 21 -7.36 6.07 4.49
C ALA A 21 -8.80 6.59 4.30
N SER A 22 -9.01 7.46 3.30
CA SER A 22 -10.32 7.99 2.96
C SER A 22 -11.22 6.93 2.35
N GLU A 23 -10.69 6.05 1.49
CA GLU A 23 -11.45 4.95 0.87
C GLU A 23 -11.92 3.94 1.93
N ILE A 24 -11.03 3.53 2.84
CA ILE A 24 -11.36 2.64 3.96
C ILE A 24 -12.47 3.27 4.81
N ARG A 25 -12.33 4.56 5.15
CA ARG A 25 -13.35 5.28 5.92
C ARG A 25 -14.69 5.29 5.20
N HIS A 26 -14.73 5.67 3.92
CA HIS A 26 -15.99 5.73 3.16
C HIS A 26 -16.64 4.36 3.02
N ALA A 27 -15.86 3.29 2.81
CA ALA A 27 -16.40 1.93 2.74
C ALA A 27 -16.98 1.47 4.09
N LEU A 28 -16.37 1.84 5.21
CA LEU A 28 -16.93 1.60 6.54
C LEU A 28 -18.20 2.41 6.79
N GLU A 29 -18.24 3.68 6.38
CA GLU A 29 -19.43 4.52 6.47
C GLU A 29 -20.59 3.99 5.61
N ALA A 30 -20.29 3.47 4.42
CA ALA A 30 -21.26 2.78 3.56
C ALA A 30 -21.83 1.50 4.20
N ARG A 31 -21.09 0.88 5.14
CA ARG A 31 -21.55 -0.23 5.99
C ARG A 31 -22.27 0.24 7.27
N GLY A 32 -22.67 1.51 7.33
CA GLY A 32 -23.42 2.09 8.46
C GLY A 32 -22.57 2.43 9.69
N ARG A 33 -21.23 2.40 9.59
CA ARG A 33 -20.33 2.78 10.69
C ARG A 33 -20.19 4.30 10.78
N ARG A 34 -19.93 4.81 11.99
CA ARG A 34 -19.61 6.22 12.24
C ARG A 34 -18.14 6.31 12.61
N VAL A 35 -17.30 6.66 11.64
CA VAL A 35 -15.85 6.53 11.75
C VAL A 35 -15.19 7.84 12.15
N ALA A 36 -14.38 7.81 13.20
CA ALA A 36 -13.41 8.87 13.47
C ALA A 36 -12.03 8.43 12.94
N LEU A 37 -11.56 9.11 11.89
CA LEU A 37 -10.27 8.86 11.24
C LEU A 37 -9.17 9.76 11.83
N PHE A 38 -8.07 9.15 12.25
CA PHE A 38 -6.84 9.80 12.70
C PHE A 38 -5.64 9.20 11.96
N ASP A 39 -4.54 9.96 11.87
CA ASP A 39 -3.28 9.45 11.32
C ASP A 39 -2.63 8.51 12.34
N ASP A 40 -1.83 7.53 11.89
CA ASP A 40 -1.16 6.58 12.77
C ASP A 40 0.16 7.11 13.34
N ARG A 41 0.47 8.40 13.09
CA ARG A 41 1.63 9.15 13.60
C ARG A 41 1.31 10.66 13.74
N PRO A 42 2.07 11.41 14.57
CA PRO A 42 1.80 12.81 14.85
C PRO A 42 2.16 13.80 13.71
N ALA A 43 3.05 13.43 12.78
CA ALA A 43 3.53 14.31 11.73
C ALA A 43 3.71 13.58 10.39
N THR A 44 3.41 14.26 9.28
CA THR A 44 3.29 13.66 7.95
C THR A 44 4.35 14.12 6.94
N ASP A 45 5.31 14.99 7.31
CA ASP A 45 6.40 15.43 6.44
C ASP A 45 7.54 14.40 6.35
N SER A 46 8.36 14.49 5.29
CA SER A 46 9.41 13.51 5.00
C SER A 46 10.53 13.46 6.05
N LEU A 47 10.85 14.58 6.70
CA LEU A 47 11.90 14.64 7.72
C LEU A 47 11.41 14.01 9.02
N SER A 48 10.20 14.35 9.46
CA SER A 48 9.57 13.77 10.64
C SER A 48 9.38 12.26 10.49
N LYS A 49 9.05 11.76 9.28
CA LYS A 49 9.03 10.32 8.97
C LYS A 49 10.40 9.67 9.12
N ALA A 50 11.45 10.32 8.62
CA ALA A 50 12.81 9.82 8.76
C ALA A 50 13.24 9.79 10.23
N THR A 51 12.94 10.84 11.00
CA THR A 51 13.26 10.91 12.44
C THR A 51 12.50 9.87 13.24
N LEU A 52 11.20 9.65 12.96
CA LEU A 52 10.42 8.60 13.62
C LEU A 52 11.04 7.20 13.41
N ARG A 53 11.61 6.95 12.23
CA ARG A 53 12.26 5.67 11.90
C ARG A 53 13.67 5.54 12.48
N LEU A 54 14.46 6.60 12.44
CA LEU A 54 15.88 6.57 12.78
C LEU A 54 16.17 6.91 14.25
N ALA A 55 15.32 7.71 14.88
CA ALA A 55 15.49 8.19 16.25
C ALA A 55 14.14 8.32 16.99
N PRO A 56 13.37 7.22 17.15
CA PRO A 56 12.03 7.26 17.75
C PRO A 56 11.99 7.84 19.17
N SER A 57 13.08 7.72 19.93
CA SER A 57 13.19 8.29 21.28
C SER A 57 13.02 9.82 21.33
N LEU A 58 13.47 10.52 20.29
CA LEU A 58 13.42 11.99 20.21
C LEU A 58 12.00 12.52 20.01
N VAL A 59 11.14 11.74 19.34
CA VAL A 59 9.76 12.13 19.01
C VAL A 59 8.72 11.44 19.89
N ARG A 60 9.16 10.60 20.84
CA ARG A 60 8.27 9.82 21.70
C ARG A 60 7.29 10.69 22.47
N ALA A 61 7.77 11.72 23.18
CA ALA A 61 6.90 12.58 23.98
C ALA A 61 5.84 13.31 23.14
N GLN A 62 6.20 13.74 21.92
CA GLN A 62 5.25 14.35 20.99
C GLN A 62 4.20 13.34 20.51
N THR A 63 4.65 12.12 20.19
CA THR A 63 3.81 11.02 19.74
C THR A 63 2.80 10.59 20.81
N GLU A 64 3.26 10.43 22.06
CA GLU A 64 2.37 10.06 23.17
C GLU A 64 1.33 11.18 23.43
N ARG A 65 1.73 12.45 23.43
CA ARG A 65 0.79 13.59 23.57
C ARG A 65 -0.26 13.64 22.46
N TYR A 66 0.12 13.30 21.23
CA TYR A 66 -0.81 13.23 20.10
C TYR A 66 -1.93 12.19 20.36
N PHE A 67 -1.55 10.98 20.77
CA PHE A 67 -2.53 9.94 21.08
C PHE A 67 -3.34 10.23 22.34
N ASP A 68 -2.74 10.83 23.37
CA ASP A 68 -3.46 11.25 24.58
C ASP A 68 -4.54 12.30 24.26
N GLY A 69 -4.25 13.23 23.34
CA GLY A 69 -5.23 14.19 22.84
C GLY A 69 -6.40 13.51 22.12
N ILE A 70 -6.14 12.46 21.33
CA ILE A 70 -7.18 11.67 20.67
C ILE A 70 -8.03 10.92 21.69
N ILE A 71 -7.39 10.26 22.66
CA ILE A 71 -8.07 9.56 23.77
C ILE A 71 -8.99 10.53 24.51
N ALA A 72 -8.50 11.71 24.90
CA ALA A 72 -9.28 12.70 25.61
C ALA A 72 -10.50 13.15 24.80
N ARG A 73 -10.32 13.39 23.50
CA ARG A 73 -11.39 13.82 22.58
C ARG A 73 -12.46 12.75 22.38
N MET A 74 -12.07 11.48 22.36
CA MET A 74 -12.95 10.34 22.09
C MET A 74 -13.55 9.72 23.36
N ARG A 75 -13.15 10.19 24.56
CA ARG A 75 -13.65 9.70 25.84
C ARG A 75 -15.17 9.84 25.94
N GLY A 76 -15.84 8.79 26.43
CA GLY A 76 -17.29 8.75 26.60
C GLY A 76 -18.08 8.55 25.29
N LYS A 77 -17.42 8.46 24.14
CA LYS A 77 -18.06 8.07 22.87
C LYS A 77 -18.28 6.54 22.85
N PRO A 78 -19.32 6.04 22.15
CA PRO A 78 -19.67 4.62 22.13
C PRO A 78 -18.77 3.82 21.17
N ILE A 79 -17.45 3.89 21.37
CA ILE A 79 -16.47 3.19 20.53
C ILE A 79 -16.60 1.68 20.74
N ARG A 80 -16.90 0.97 19.65
CA ARG A 80 -17.05 -0.50 19.62
C ARG A 80 -15.87 -1.18 18.94
N ASP A 81 -15.23 -0.52 17.99
CA ASP A 81 -14.04 -1.03 17.31
C ASP A 81 -12.94 0.03 17.23
N VAL A 82 -11.70 -0.43 17.39
CA VAL A 82 -10.49 0.34 17.10
C VAL A 82 -9.72 -0.42 16.02
N LEU A 83 -9.72 0.12 14.81
CA LEU A 83 -8.94 -0.40 13.68
C LEU A 83 -7.68 0.45 13.52
N VAL A 84 -6.52 -0.19 13.67
CA VAL A 84 -5.22 0.42 13.42
C VAL A 84 -4.62 -0.20 12.16
N VAL A 85 -4.34 0.64 11.17
CA VAL A 85 -3.64 0.28 9.95
C VAL A 85 -2.20 0.73 10.08
N LYS A 86 -1.28 -0.20 9.84
CA LYS A 86 0.17 -0.06 9.94
C LYS A 86 0.72 0.10 11.37
N ALA A 87 0.22 1.04 12.18
CA ALA A 87 0.71 1.31 13.53
C ALA A 87 2.19 1.76 13.58
N GLU A 88 2.62 2.62 12.64
CA GLU A 88 4.01 3.10 12.54
C GLU A 88 4.40 3.99 13.73
N GLY A 89 3.51 4.87 14.18
CA GLY A 89 3.76 5.76 15.33
C GLY A 89 3.36 5.19 16.69
N PHE A 90 2.73 4.02 16.75
CA PHE A 90 2.25 3.45 18.00
C PHE A 90 3.39 2.84 18.81
N SER A 91 3.34 3.00 20.13
CA SER A 91 4.10 2.19 21.09
C SER A 91 3.18 1.19 21.81
N PRO A 92 3.72 0.11 22.42
CA PRO A 92 2.92 -0.77 23.28
C PRO A 92 2.20 -0.01 24.40
N ASP A 93 2.79 1.06 24.92
CA ASP A 93 2.17 1.88 25.96
C ASP A 93 0.96 2.66 25.42
N THR A 94 1.07 3.25 24.22
CA THR A 94 -0.05 3.88 23.52
C THR A 94 -1.23 2.91 23.37
N VAL A 95 -0.97 1.67 22.96
CA VAL A 95 -2.02 0.65 22.79
C VAL A 95 -2.68 0.33 24.14
N ARG A 96 -1.91 0.16 25.21
CA ARG A 96 -2.47 -0.07 26.56
C ARG A 96 -3.35 1.10 27.02
N ARG A 97 -2.92 2.35 26.81
CA ARG A 97 -3.74 3.52 27.18
C ARG A 97 -5.04 3.61 26.39
N LEU A 98 -5.01 3.27 25.09
CA LEU A 98 -6.23 3.16 24.28
C LEU A 98 -7.17 2.07 24.81
N ARG A 99 -6.66 0.87 25.16
CA ARG A 99 -7.48 -0.20 25.74
C ARG A 99 -8.10 0.21 27.07
N THR A 100 -7.35 0.89 27.94
CA THR A 100 -7.89 1.45 29.19
C THR A 100 -9.00 2.46 28.94
N ALA A 101 -8.87 3.30 27.90
CA ALA A 101 -9.88 4.29 27.54
C ALA A 101 -11.14 3.68 26.88
N PHE A 102 -10.98 2.56 26.16
CA PHE A 102 -12.04 1.89 25.42
C PHE A 102 -12.09 0.38 25.77
N PRO A 103 -12.41 0.03 27.03
CA PRO A 103 -12.25 -1.33 27.55
C PRO A 103 -13.19 -2.37 26.93
N HIS A 104 -14.27 -1.92 26.28
CA HIS A 104 -15.24 -2.79 25.60
C HIS A 104 -15.09 -2.80 24.08
N ALA A 105 -14.14 -2.02 23.53
CA ALA A 105 -13.91 -2.00 22.10
C ALA A 105 -13.05 -3.19 21.68
N ARG A 106 -13.32 -3.73 20.49
CA ARG A 106 -12.47 -4.71 19.83
C ARG A 106 -11.33 -4.01 19.10
N PHE A 107 -10.10 -4.43 19.33
CA PHE A 107 -8.90 -3.87 18.74
C PHE A 107 -8.41 -4.78 17.62
N THR A 108 -8.39 -4.24 16.40
CA THR A 108 -7.80 -4.91 15.23
C THR A 108 -6.59 -4.15 14.73
N LEU A 109 -5.49 -4.86 14.50
CA LEU A 109 -4.28 -4.34 13.85
C LEU A 109 -4.12 -4.99 12.46
N TYR A 110 -3.99 -4.16 11.43
CA TYR A 110 -3.60 -4.59 10.10
C TYR A 110 -2.22 -4.04 9.75
N PHE A 111 -1.22 -4.92 9.69
CA PHE A 111 0.11 -4.56 9.18
C PHE A 111 0.07 -4.40 7.66
N TRP A 112 0.09 -3.14 7.23
CA TRP A 112 0.16 -2.73 5.83
C TRP A 112 1.57 -2.88 5.22
N ASP A 113 2.58 -3.08 6.06
CA ASP A 113 3.99 -3.12 5.68
C ASP A 113 4.69 -4.22 6.50
N SER A 114 5.80 -4.76 5.99
CA SER A 114 6.37 -5.98 6.58
C SER A 114 7.08 -5.67 7.89
N TYR A 115 7.23 -6.64 8.79
CA TYR A 115 7.98 -6.48 10.03
C TYR A 115 9.39 -5.92 9.77
N GLY A 116 10.04 -6.34 8.67
CA GLY A 116 11.35 -5.83 8.27
C GLY A 116 11.39 -4.34 7.92
N ASN A 117 10.24 -3.71 7.66
CA ASN A 117 10.10 -2.28 7.35
C ASN A 117 9.34 -1.50 8.44
N MET A 118 9.00 -2.17 9.55
CA MET A 118 8.24 -1.63 10.67
C MET A 118 9.12 -1.49 11.92
N PRO A 119 8.71 -0.68 12.93
CA PRO A 119 9.47 -0.53 14.17
C PRO A 119 9.70 -1.86 14.89
N ALA A 120 10.83 -1.99 15.59
CA ALA A 120 11.24 -3.23 16.24
C ALA A 120 10.26 -3.75 17.32
N ASP A 121 9.41 -2.87 17.86
CA ASP A 121 8.38 -3.22 18.84
C ASP A 121 7.07 -3.75 18.22
N SER A 122 7.02 -3.96 16.89
CA SER A 122 5.80 -4.41 16.18
C SER A 122 5.23 -5.71 16.71
N ARG A 123 6.07 -6.69 17.07
CA ARG A 123 5.62 -7.94 17.71
C ARG A 123 4.99 -7.70 19.10
N ALA A 124 5.59 -6.82 19.90
CA ALA A 124 5.06 -6.47 21.21
C ALA A 124 3.73 -5.71 21.10
N LYS A 125 3.53 -4.94 20.03
CA LYS A 125 2.24 -4.30 19.71
C LYS A 125 1.19 -5.33 19.33
N ALA A 126 1.51 -6.28 18.45
CA ALA A 126 0.60 -7.32 17.99
C ALA A 126 -0.09 -8.05 19.17
N ALA A 127 0.69 -8.42 20.19
CA ALA A 127 0.19 -9.10 21.40
C ALA A 127 -0.86 -8.32 22.23
N LEU A 128 -1.11 -7.03 21.92
CA LEU A 128 -2.07 -6.18 22.63
C LEU A 128 -3.40 -5.99 21.85
N PHE A 129 -3.51 -6.55 20.65
CA PHE A 129 -4.72 -6.49 19.84
C PHE A 129 -5.50 -7.80 19.93
N ASP A 130 -6.81 -7.73 19.76
CA ASP A 130 -7.68 -8.92 19.78
C ASP A 130 -7.62 -9.69 18.45
N ARG A 131 -7.26 -8.99 17.35
CA ARG A 131 -7.03 -9.57 16.03
C ARG A 131 -5.88 -8.86 15.34
N VAL A 132 -4.96 -9.63 14.75
CA VAL A 132 -3.81 -9.09 14.02
C VAL A 132 -3.71 -9.74 12.67
N LEU A 133 -3.61 -8.92 11.62
CA LEU A 133 -3.46 -9.38 10.25
C LEU A 133 -2.20 -8.77 9.63
N SER A 134 -1.58 -9.48 8.69
CA SER A 134 -0.45 -8.98 7.91
C SER A 134 -0.63 -9.24 6.42
N PHE A 135 -0.26 -8.25 5.60
CA PHE A 135 -0.20 -8.40 4.15
C PHE A 135 0.97 -9.26 3.66
N ASP A 136 1.96 -9.52 4.53
CA ASP A 136 3.16 -10.25 4.17
C ASP A 136 3.05 -11.72 4.66
N PRO A 137 3.10 -12.70 3.73
CA PRO A 137 2.94 -14.10 4.10
C PRO A 137 4.13 -14.64 4.90
N ARG A 138 5.33 -14.06 4.75
CA ARG A 138 6.50 -14.47 5.53
C ARG A 138 6.36 -14.05 6.98
N ASP A 139 5.85 -12.85 7.24
CA ASP A 139 5.58 -12.42 8.61
C ASP A 139 4.54 -13.33 9.26
N ALA A 140 3.44 -13.62 8.55
CA ALA A 140 2.40 -14.50 9.06
C ALA A 140 2.86 -15.95 9.28
N GLY A 141 3.80 -16.45 8.46
CA GLY A 141 4.41 -17.77 8.67
C GLY A 141 5.41 -17.84 9.83
N GLN A 142 5.88 -16.70 10.35
CA GLN A 142 6.87 -16.61 11.43
C GLN A 142 6.28 -16.19 12.78
N ASP A 143 5.01 -15.79 12.81
CA ASP A 143 4.32 -15.26 13.97
C ASP A 143 2.87 -15.74 13.96
N GLU A 144 2.58 -16.76 14.77
CA GLU A 144 1.26 -17.41 14.84
C GLU A 144 0.14 -16.46 15.29
N THR A 145 0.47 -15.28 15.84
CA THR A 145 -0.52 -14.24 16.17
C THR A 145 -1.08 -13.54 14.94
N LEU A 146 -0.39 -13.66 13.80
CA LEU A 146 -0.74 -12.97 12.56
C LEU A 146 -1.57 -13.84 11.63
N ILE A 147 -2.68 -13.28 11.16
CA ILE A 147 -3.49 -13.84 10.09
C ILE A 147 -2.99 -13.27 8.77
N TYR A 148 -2.58 -14.14 7.84
CA TYR A 148 -2.22 -13.69 6.51
C TYR A 148 -3.44 -13.12 5.79
N ARG A 149 -3.35 -11.85 5.40
CA ARG A 149 -4.37 -11.16 4.61
C ARG A 149 -3.74 -10.14 3.67
N PRO A 150 -3.66 -10.44 2.36
CA PRO A 150 -3.19 -9.50 1.35
C PRO A 150 -3.85 -8.13 1.44
N LEU A 151 -3.22 -7.14 0.81
CA LEU A 151 -3.81 -5.83 0.59
C LEU A 151 -5.11 -5.93 -0.26
N PHE A 152 -5.62 -4.81 -0.74
CA PHE A 152 -6.82 -4.77 -1.58
C PHE A 152 -6.73 -3.77 -2.73
N PHE A 153 -7.66 -3.84 -3.67
CA PHE A 153 -7.99 -2.74 -4.59
C PHE A 153 -9.33 -2.10 -4.21
N VAL A 154 -9.53 -0.85 -4.62
CA VAL A 154 -10.83 -0.16 -4.47
C VAL A 154 -11.66 -0.27 -5.73
N ASP A 155 -12.98 -0.22 -5.59
CA ASP A 155 -13.95 -0.48 -6.68
C ASP A 155 -13.73 0.37 -7.93
N ARG A 156 -13.20 1.59 -7.78
CA ARG A 156 -12.86 2.47 -8.92
C ARG A 156 -11.86 1.83 -9.89
N PHE A 157 -11.00 0.93 -9.42
CA PHE A 157 -10.09 0.19 -10.30
C PHE A 157 -10.83 -0.86 -11.12
N ALA A 158 -11.92 -1.45 -10.61
CA ALA A 158 -12.76 -2.39 -11.36
C ALA A 158 -13.73 -1.71 -12.33
N GLN A 159 -13.78 -0.37 -12.32
CA GLN A 159 -14.72 0.44 -13.09
C GLN A 159 -13.99 1.45 -13.98
N LEU A 160 -12.88 1.03 -14.61
CA LEU A 160 -12.15 1.91 -15.53
C LEU A 160 -13.01 2.26 -16.75
N PRO A 161 -12.90 3.50 -17.27
CA PRO A 161 -13.59 3.87 -18.49
C PRO A 161 -13.05 3.07 -19.68
N GLY A 162 -13.95 2.71 -20.59
CA GLY A 162 -13.58 2.10 -21.87
C GLY A 162 -12.92 3.12 -22.78
N VAL A 163 -11.58 3.12 -22.81
CA VAL A 163 -10.76 3.99 -23.66
C VAL A 163 -9.79 3.18 -24.50
N VAL A 164 -9.28 3.78 -25.58
CA VAL A 164 -8.22 3.18 -26.38
C VAL A 164 -6.99 2.97 -25.50
N GLN A 165 -6.48 1.73 -25.49
CA GLN A 165 -5.27 1.40 -24.75
C GLN A 165 -4.03 1.68 -25.62
N ASP A 166 -3.57 2.94 -25.56
CA ASP A 166 -2.43 3.45 -26.33
C ASP A 166 -1.10 3.40 -25.56
N ILE A 167 -1.11 2.91 -24.31
CA ILE A 167 0.08 2.65 -23.50
C ILE A 167 0.25 1.13 -23.41
N ASP A 168 1.33 0.59 -23.96
CA ASP A 168 1.57 -0.85 -23.91
C ASP A 168 1.99 -1.29 -22.50
N VAL A 169 2.94 -0.55 -21.90
CA VAL A 169 3.48 -0.84 -20.57
C VAL A 169 3.50 0.44 -19.74
N LEU A 170 3.02 0.36 -18.50
CA LEU A 170 2.99 1.46 -17.55
C LEU A 170 3.76 1.10 -16.28
N PHE A 171 4.67 1.97 -15.86
CA PHE A 171 5.19 1.99 -14.50
C PHE A 171 4.80 3.29 -13.79
N PHE A 172 4.28 3.16 -12.56
CA PHE A 172 4.05 4.30 -11.68
C PHE A 172 4.42 3.92 -10.25
N GLY A 173 5.35 4.66 -9.63
CA GLY A 173 5.68 4.42 -8.23
C GLY A 173 6.79 5.30 -7.68
N THR A 174 6.86 5.35 -6.35
CA THR A 174 7.93 6.04 -5.62
C THR A 174 9.28 5.39 -5.91
N MET A 175 10.30 6.20 -6.20
CA MET A 175 11.66 5.74 -6.35
C MET A 175 12.31 5.43 -5.01
N HIS A 176 12.85 4.22 -4.91
CA HIS A 176 13.61 3.72 -3.78
C HIS A 176 14.40 2.48 -4.22
N GLY A 177 15.41 2.11 -3.42
CA GLY A 177 16.19 0.89 -3.62
C GLY A 177 16.79 0.79 -5.03
N ASP A 178 16.58 -0.38 -5.65
CA ASP A 178 17.07 -0.80 -6.96
C ASP A 178 16.03 -0.62 -8.09
N ARG A 179 14.91 0.07 -7.85
CA ARG A 179 13.83 0.20 -8.84
C ARG A 179 14.31 0.79 -10.17
N PHE A 180 15.13 1.83 -10.13
CA PHE A 180 15.63 2.47 -11.35
C PHE A 180 16.44 1.52 -12.24
N PRO A 181 17.52 0.86 -11.77
CA PRO A 181 18.25 -0.08 -12.62
C PRO A 181 17.40 -1.27 -13.09
N VAL A 182 16.45 -1.76 -12.29
CA VAL A 182 15.51 -2.82 -12.72
C VAL A 182 14.65 -2.33 -13.88
N LEU A 183 14.07 -1.13 -13.78
CA LEU A 183 13.28 -0.54 -14.88
C LEU A 183 14.09 -0.34 -16.15
N GLN A 184 15.38 0.02 -16.04
CA GLN A 184 16.25 0.10 -17.21
C GLN A 184 16.47 -1.27 -17.87
N ARG A 185 16.56 -2.35 -17.09
CA ARG A 185 16.68 -3.71 -17.65
C ARG A 185 15.37 -4.14 -18.32
N ILE A 186 14.22 -3.86 -17.69
CA ILE A 186 12.89 -4.11 -18.29
C ILE A 186 12.78 -3.36 -19.61
N ALA A 187 13.10 -2.07 -19.65
CA ALA A 187 13.04 -1.26 -20.86
C ALA A 187 13.94 -1.81 -21.99
N ARG A 188 15.10 -2.40 -21.66
CA ARG A 188 15.97 -3.07 -22.65
C ARG A 188 15.45 -4.42 -23.11
N ALA A 189 14.69 -5.12 -22.27
CA ALA A 189 14.08 -6.41 -22.58
C ALA A 189 12.79 -6.28 -23.42
N LEU A 190 12.22 -5.08 -23.52
CA LEU A 190 11.05 -4.79 -24.34
C LEU A 190 11.44 -4.52 -25.80
N PRO A 191 10.64 -4.97 -26.79
CA PRO A 191 10.82 -4.58 -28.19
C PRO A 191 10.78 -3.04 -28.39
N PRO A 192 11.53 -2.47 -29.35
CA PRO A 192 11.56 -1.02 -29.59
C PRO A 192 10.22 -0.39 -29.96
N SER A 193 9.26 -1.18 -30.47
CA SER A 193 7.91 -0.72 -30.80
C SER A 193 7.00 -0.54 -29.59
N VAL A 194 7.38 -1.07 -28.42
CA VAL A 194 6.55 -1.01 -27.20
C VAL A 194 6.62 0.38 -26.60
N ARG A 195 5.47 1.02 -26.45
CA ARG A 195 5.34 2.29 -25.73
C ARG A 195 5.34 2.04 -24.22
N PHE A 196 6.51 2.21 -23.61
CA PHE A 196 6.69 2.10 -22.16
C PHE A 196 6.68 3.48 -21.48
N GLU A 197 5.57 3.83 -20.84
CA GLU A 197 5.45 5.04 -20.02
C GLU A 197 5.86 4.79 -18.56
N LYS A 198 6.67 5.71 -18.01
CA LYS A 198 7.21 5.61 -16.65
C LYS A 198 6.96 6.91 -15.89
N PHE A 199 6.48 6.78 -14.67
CA PHE A 199 6.29 7.88 -13.73
C PHE A 199 7.06 7.58 -12.44
N LEU A 200 8.29 8.10 -12.37
CA LEU A 200 9.27 7.86 -11.34
C LEU A 200 9.17 8.94 -10.26
N TYR A 201 8.38 8.68 -9.22
CA TYR A 201 8.07 9.68 -8.21
C TYR A 201 9.18 9.83 -7.15
N PHE A 202 9.65 11.05 -6.94
CA PHE A 202 10.51 11.44 -5.82
C PHE A 202 9.78 12.44 -4.91
N PRO A 203 9.60 12.15 -3.60
CA PRO A 203 8.90 13.08 -2.71
C PRO A 203 9.72 14.34 -2.39
N ALA A 204 11.02 14.36 -2.73
CA ALA A 204 11.86 15.54 -2.62
C ALA A 204 13.01 15.50 -3.64
N LYS A 205 13.41 16.67 -4.16
CA LYS A 205 14.51 16.79 -5.13
C LYS A 205 15.86 16.29 -4.60
N TRP A 206 16.12 16.44 -3.30
CA TRP A 206 17.37 15.94 -2.71
C TRP A 206 17.42 14.40 -2.66
N LEU A 207 16.27 13.71 -2.59
CA LEU A 207 16.23 12.25 -2.70
C LEU A 207 16.59 11.78 -4.11
N PHE A 208 16.20 12.54 -5.14
CA PHE A 208 16.69 12.31 -6.50
C PHE A 208 18.22 12.44 -6.55
N ALA A 209 18.79 13.49 -5.94
CA ALA A 209 20.25 13.68 -5.93
C ALA A 209 20.99 12.51 -5.25
N ILE A 210 20.50 12.02 -4.12
CA ILE A 210 21.05 10.83 -3.44
C ILE A 210 21.00 9.60 -4.36
N HIS A 211 19.84 9.37 -4.99
CA HIS A 211 19.68 8.24 -5.90
C HIS A 211 20.56 8.36 -7.14
N ALA A 212 20.69 9.56 -7.72
CA ALA A 212 21.53 9.82 -8.87
C ALA A 212 23.04 9.65 -8.56
N ALA A 213 23.47 9.92 -7.32
CA ALA A 213 24.82 9.62 -6.88
C ALA A 213 25.11 8.11 -6.86
N ARG A 214 24.12 7.30 -6.43
CA ARG A 214 24.22 5.82 -6.46
C ARG A 214 24.05 5.24 -7.86
N TYR A 215 23.22 5.86 -8.69
CA TYR A 215 22.89 5.42 -10.04
C TYR A 215 23.07 6.56 -11.05
N PRO A 216 24.31 6.88 -11.46
CA PRO A 216 24.60 8.02 -12.34
C PRO A 216 23.86 7.99 -13.69
N ALA A 217 23.43 6.82 -14.15
CA ALA A 217 22.62 6.66 -15.35
C ALA A 217 21.28 7.43 -15.28
N MET A 218 20.77 7.75 -14.09
CA MET A 218 19.60 8.62 -13.91
C MET A 218 19.81 10.03 -14.46
N LEU A 219 21.05 10.53 -14.47
CA LEU A 219 21.36 11.86 -15.01
C LEU A 219 21.23 11.93 -16.54
N ARG A 220 21.25 10.77 -17.20
CA ARG A 220 21.12 10.61 -18.65
C ARG A 220 19.75 10.08 -19.09
N ALA A 221 18.89 9.73 -18.13
CA ALA A 221 17.53 9.28 -18.42
C ALA A 221 16.64 10.46 -18.82
N ASP A 222 15.51 10.15 -19.44
CA ASP A 222 14.51 11.15 -19.80
C ASP A 222 14.05 11.90 -18.54
N ARG A 223 14.14 13.24 -18.58
CA ARG A 223 13.74 14.08 -17.46
C ARG A 223 12.22 14.08 -17.26
N GLY A 224 11.45 13.79 -18.32
CA GLY A 224 9.99 13.67 -18.28
C GLY A 224 9.51 12.47 -17.45
N ASP A 225 10.32 11.41 -17.32
CA ASP A 225 9.98 10.24 -16.51
C ASP A 225 9.93 10.58 -15.00
N PHE A 226 10.64 11.62 -14.54
CA PHE A 226 10.76 11.94 -13.12
C PHE A 226 9.73 12.99 -12.67
N ILE A 227 8.90 12.61 -11.69
CA ILE A 227 7.89 13.49 -11.10
C ILE A 227 8.20 13.77 -9.64
N TYR A 228 7.88 14.99 -9.19
CA TYR A 228 8.10 15.43 -7.81
C TYR A 228 6.80 15.74 -7.05
N THR A 229 5.68 15.70 -7.78
CA THR A 229 4.34 15.82 -7.23
C THR A 229 3.63 14.49 -7.50
N PRO A 230 2.99 13.88 -6.49
CA PRO A 230 2.26 12.64 -6.70
C PRO A 230 1.10 12.90 -7.66
N LYS A 231 0.90 11.99 -8.61
CA LYS A 231 -0.29 11.99 -9.46
C LYS A 231 -1.53 11.80 -8.60
N SER A 232 -2.60 12.49 -8.95
CA SER A 232 -3.91 12.29 -8.34
C SER A 232 -4.44 10.88 -8.64
N ARG A 233 -5.42 10.43 -7.85
CA ARG A 233 -6.10 9.15 -8.11
C ARG A 233 -6.77 9.14 -9.49
N ALA A 234 -7.37 10.25 -9.90
CA ALA A 234 -8.02 10.39 -11.20
C ALA A 234 -7.02 10.19 -12.35
N GLU A 235 -5.88 10.90 -12.32
CA GLU A 235 -4.82 10.73 -13.32
C GLU A 235 -4.29 9.28 -13.35
N LEU A 236 -4.17 8.63 -12.18
CA LEU A 236 -3.74 7.23 -12.15
C LEU A 236 -4.78 6.29 -12.80
N LEU A 237 -6.07 6.51 -12.56
CA LEU A 237 -7.14 5.73 -13.20
C LEU A 237 -7.16 5.94 -14.71
N GLU A 238 -6.94 7.16 -15.18
CA GLU A 238 -6.82 7.46 -16.63
C GLU A 238 -5.63 6.76 -17.28
N LEU A 239 -4.45 6.80 -16.63
CA LEU A 239 -3.26 6.09 -17.11
C LEU A 239 -3.49 4.58 -17.14
N LEU A 240 -4.11 4.02 -16.08
CA LEU A 240 -4.49 2.60 -16.06
C LEU A 240 -5.52 2.25 -17.12
N ALA A 241 -6.49 3.12 -17.40
CA ALA A 241 -7.51 2.92 -18.43
C ALA A 241 -6.88 2.80 -19.83
N ARG A 242 -5.80 3.57 -20.06
CA ARG A 242 -5.02 3.59 -21.31
C ARG A 242 -3.91 2.53 -21.38
N SER A 243 -3.57 1.87 -20.27
CA SER A 243 -2.50 0.87 -20.22
C SER A 243 -3.00 -0.55 -20.45
N ARG A 244 -2.18 -1.39 -21.09
CA ARG A 244 -2.42 -2.85 -21.21
C ARG A 244 -1.75 -3.63 -20.08
N ILE A 245 -0.48 -3.29 -19.81
CA ILE A 245 0.39 -4.00 -18.87
C ILE A 245 0.92 -3.01 -17.84
N VAL A 246 0.95 -3.44 -16.58
CA VAL A 246 1.49 -2.68 -15.46
C VAL A 246 2.76 -3.35 -14.94
N VAL A 247 3.79 -2.57 -14.65
CA VAL A 247 5.02 -3.04 -14.03
C VAL A 247 4.97 -2.79 -12.51
N ASP A 248 5.25 -3.83 -11.74
CA ASP A 248 5.45 -3.76 -10.30
C ASP A 248 6.85 -4.23 -9.90
N ILE A 249 7.45 -3.51 -8.95
CA ILE A 249 8.78 -3.82 -8.41
C ILE A 249 8.71 -3.60 -6.91
N GLU A 250 8.54 -4.68 -6.15
CA GLU A 250 8.47 -4.69 -4.70
C GLU A 250 9.82 -4.31 -4.06
N ARG A 251 9.87 -4.13 -2.74
CA ARG A 251 11.14 -4.05 -2.02
C ARG A 251 11.62 -5.47 -1.70
N PRO A 252 12.92 -5.78 -1.79
CA PRO A 252 13.42 -7.11 -1.39
C PRO A 252 13.14 -7.51 0.07
N VAL A 253 12.81 -6.55 0.94
CA VAL A 253 12.51 -6.77 2.37
C VAL A 253 11.06 -7.23 2.64
N GLN A 254 10.22 -7.32 1.61
CA GLN A 254 8.84 -7.78 1.71
C GLN A 254 8.53 -8.77 0.58
N CYS A 255 7.61 -9.70 0.81
CA CYS A 255 7.06 -10.57 -0.23
C CYS A 255 5.53 -10.43 -0.39
N GLY A 256 4.85 -9.69 0.49
CA GLY A 256 3.43 -9.36 0.31
C GLY A 256 3.12 -8.66 -1.02
N TYR A 257 1.94 -8.93 -1.59
CA TYR A 257 1.47 -8.31 -2.82
C TYR A 257 1.36 -6.80 -2.64
N THR A 258 1.93 -6.02 -3.55
CA THR A 258 1.92 -4.57 -3.40
C THR A 258 0.55 -4.01 -3.76
N MET A 259 0.29 -2.76 -3.38
CA MET A 259 -0.87 -2.04 -3.89
C MET A 259 -0.90 -2.02 -5.42
N ARG A 260 0.25 -1.93 -6.10
CA ARG A 260 0.32 -1.93 -7.56
C ARG A 260 -0.10 -3.27 -8.16
N THR A 261 0.25 -4.38 -7.51
CA THR A 261 -0.22 -5.73 -7.86
C THR A 261 -1.75 -5.78 -7.85
N LEU A 262 -2.37 -5.30 -6.76
CA LEU A 262 -3.82 -5.42 -6.60
C LEU A 262 -4.60 -4.38 -7.39
N GLU A 263 -4.04 -3.18 -7.58
CA GLU A 263 -4.58 -2.19 -8.52
C GLU A 263 -4.63 -2.77 -9.95
N ALA A 264 -3.59 -3.49 -10.39
CA ALA A 264 -3.57 -4.16 -11.69
C ALA A 264 -4.60 -5.30 -11.77
N LEU A 265 -4.71 -6.12 -10.73
CA LEU A 265 -5.74 -7.17 -10.61
C LEU A 265 -7.14 -6.58 -10.73
N GLY A 266 -7.46 -5.58 -9.90
CA GLY A 266 -8.77 -4.93 -9.88
C GLY A 266 -9.11 -4.24 -11.20
N SER A 267 -8.11 -3.74 -11.94
CA SER A 267 -8.30 -3.09 -13.23
C SER A 267 -8.25 -3.99 -14.46
N GLY A 268 -8.13 -5.30 -14.27
CA GLY A 268 -8.03 -6.24 -15.39
C GLY A 268 -6.80 -5.98 -16.26
N ARG A 269 -5.68 -5.58 -15.65
CA ARG A 269 -4.42 -5.33 -16.34
C ARG A 269 -3.47 -6.48 -16.14
N LYS A 270 -2.73 -6.79 -17.21
CA LYS A 270 -1.61 -7.72 -17.12
C LYS A 270 -0.54 -7.12 -16.23
N LEU A 271 0.21 -7.95 -15.54
CA LEU A 271 1.22 -7.56 -14.57
C LEU A 271 2.58 -8.12 -14.98
N ILE A 272 3.60 -7.28 -15.06
CA ILE A 272 5.01 -7.72 -15.05
C ILE A 272 5.52 -7.39 -13.66
N THR A 273 5.98 -8.39 -12.90
CA THR A 273 6.40 -8.17 -11.51
C THR A 273 7.69 -8.89 -11.17
N THR A 274 8.46 -8.30 -10.27
CA THR A 274 9.62 -8.97 -9.66
C THR A 274 9.25 -9.79 -8.42
N ASN A 275 8.00 -9.70 -7.95
CA ASN A 275 7.55 -10.40 -6.76
C ASN A 275 7.14 -11.84 -7.09
N ALA A 276 8.04 -12.79 -6.86
CA ALA A 276 7.78 -14.21 -7.11
C ALA A 276 6.65 -14.80 -6.24
N GLU A 277 6.31 -14.17 -5.11
CA GLU A 277 5.23 -14.64 -4.22
C GLU A 277 3.87 -14.66 -4.92
N VAL A 278 3.69 -13.85 -5.97
CA VAL A 278 2.42 -13.80 -6.72
C VAL A 278 2.11 -15.13 -7.40
N ALA A 279 3.11 -15.99 -7.64
CA ALA A 279 2.91 -17.32 -8.21
C ALA A 279 2.13 -18.26 -7.27
N ASN A 280 2.09 -17.94 -5.96
CA ASN A 280 1.31 -18.66 -4.96
C ASN A 280 -0.12 -18.08 -4.77
N ALA A 281 -0.48 -17.03 -5.51
CA ALA A 281 -1.80 -16.41 -5.41
C ALA A 281 -2.89 -17.28 -6.06
N ASP A 282 -4.09 -17.27 -5.49
CA ASP A 282 -5.27 -17.90 -6.09
C ASP A 282 -5.72 -17.23 -7.42
N PHE A 283 -5.34 -15.97 -7.64
CA PHE A 283 -5.55 -15.23 -8.88
C PHE A 283 -4.40 -15.37 -9.89
N TYR A 284 -3.38 -16.19 -9.61
CA TYR A 284 -2.25 -16.34 -10.52
C TYR A 284 -2.68 -16.99 -11.84
N ASN A 285 -2.37 -16.31 -12.94
CA ASN A 285 -2.51 -16.84 -14.29
C ASN A 285 -1.31 -16.35 -15.12
N PRO A 286 -0.49 -17.24 -15.73
CA PRO A 286 0.69 -16.85 -16.51
C PRO A 286 0.35 -16.00 -17.74
N ASP A 287 -0.89 -16.04 -18.25
CA ASP A 287 -1.35 -15.16 -19.33
C ASP A 287 -1.56 -13.72 -18.83
N ASN A 288 -1.81 -13.55 -17.53
CA ASN A 288 -2.04 -12.25 -16.89
C ASN A 288 -0.85 -11.72 -16.11
N ILE A 289 0.02 -12.61 -15.61
CA ILE A 289 1.08 -12.25 -14.66
C ILE A 289 2.38 -12.90 -15.11
N LEU A 290 3.34 -12.07 -15.48
CA LEU A 290 4.71 -12.46 -15.79
C LEU A 290 5.62 -12.11 -14.61
N VAL A 291 6.13 -13.13 -13.95
CA VAL A 291 7.18 -12.99 -12.95
C VAL A 291 8.53 -12.92 -13.66
N ILE A 292 9.30 -11.86 -13.39
CA ILE A 292 10.60 -11.62 -14.01
C ILE A 292 11.73 -11.65 -12.99
N ASP A 293 12.90 -12.13 -13.42
CA ASP A 293 14.14 -11.96 -12.68
C ASP A 293 14.57 -10.49 -12.67
N ARG A 294 14.91 -9.96 -11.49
CA ARG A 294 15.32 -8.56 -11.30
C ARG A 294 16.58 -8.22 -12.09
N ALA A 295 17.55 -9.12 -12.14
CA ALA A 295 18.87 -8.94 -12.76
C ALA A 295 18.86 -9.23 -14.27
N ALA A 296 18.00 -10.14 -14.73
CA ALA A 296 17.91 -10.56 -16.12
C ALA A 296 16.43 -10.77 -16.54
N PRO A 297 15.63 -9.68 -16.66
CA PRO A 297 14.23 -9.81 -17.05
C PRO A 297 14.10 -10.35 -18.47
N GLN A 298 13.22 -11.34 -18.65
CA GLN A 298 12.87 -11.91 -19.94
C GLN A 298 11.39 -11.67 -20.21
N ILE A 299 11.07 -11.03 -21.34
CA ILE A 299 9.70 -10.66 -21.69
C ILE A 299 9.47 -11.08 -23.14
N ALA A 300 8.70 -12.15 -23.34
CA ALA A 300 8.37 -12.65 -24.67
C ALA A 300 7.33 -11.75 -25.36
N ALA A 301 7.48 -11.54 -26.67
CA ALA A 301 6.50 -10.78 -27.46
C ALA A 301 5.08 -11.37 -27.36
N SER A 302 4.98 -12.70 -27.31
CA SER A 302 3.71 -13.40 -27.12
C SER A 302 2.98 -13.00 -25.84
N TYR A 303 3.71 -12.74 -24.74
CA TYR A 303 3.09 -12.24 -23.51
C TYR A 303 2.57 -10.82 -23.69
N LEU A 304 3.24 -9.97 -24.47
CA LEU A 304 2.79 -8.59 -24.71
C LEU A 304 1.52 -8.54 -25.57
N GLU A 305 1.37 -9.48 -26.50
CA GLU A 305 0.28 -9.56 -27.47
C GLU A 305 -0.93 -10.32 -26.95
N ALA A 306 -0.73 -11.29 -26.05
CA ALA A 306 -1.82 -12.10 -25.51
C ALA A 306 -2.83 -11.26 -24.70
N PRO A 307 -4.14 -11.46 -24.92
CA PRO A 307 -5.18 -10.72 -24.21
C PRO A 307 -5.21 -11.08 -22.72
N TYR A 308 -5.75 -10.17 -21.90
CA TYR A 308 -6.01 -10.44 -20.49
C TYR A 308 -7.14 -11.47 -20.34
N GLN A 309 -6.95 -12.42 -19.43
CA GLN A 309 -7.94 -13.45 -19.06
C GLN A 309 -8.72 -13.00 -17.82
N PRO A 310 -10.06 -12.92 -17.86
CA PRO A 310 -10.86 -12.54 -16.70
C PRO A 310 -10.61 -13.44 -15.47
N VAL A 311 -10.54 -12.83 -14.29
CA VAL A 311 -10.44 -13.53 -13.00
C VAL A 311 -11.84 -13.76 -12.43
N ALA A 312 -12.05 -14.89 -11.76
CA ALA A 312 -13.34 -15.23 -11.16
C ALA A 312 -13.81 -14.17 -10.14
N ALA A 313 -15.11 -13.91 -10.11
CA ALA A 313 -15.69 -12.80 -9.35
C ALA A 313 -15.52 -12.94 -7.83
N ASP A 314 -15.57 -14.17 -7.31
CA ASP A 314 -15.33 -14.50 -5.91
C ASP A 314 -13.87 -14.24 -5.50
N ILE A 315 -12.91 -14.58 -6.37
CA ILE A 315 -11.50 -14.24 -6.18
C ILE A 315 -11.35 -12.72 -6.20
N LEU A 316 -11.91 -12.02 -7.19
CA LEU A 316 -11.85 -10.55 -7.24
C LEU A 316 -12.46 -9.90 -5.99
N TYR A 317 -13.59 -10.42 -5.49
CA TYR A 317 -14.21 -9.93 -4.26
C TYR A 317 -13.27 -10.06 -3.06
N ARG A 318 -12.57 -11.20 -2.93
CA ARG A 318 -11.55 -11.41 -1.90
C ARG A 318 -10.47 -10.33 -1.93
N TYR A 319 -10.06 -9.81 -3.09
CA TYR A 319 -9.05 -8.76 -3.17
C TYR A 319 -9.62 -7.34 -3.27
N SER A 320 -10.94 -7.18 -3.19
CA SER A 320 -11.58 -5.86 -3.10
C SER A 320 -11.48 -5.28 -1.67
N LEU A 321 -11.64 -3.97 -1.54
CA LEU A 321 -11.73 -3.29 -0.24
C LEU A 321 -12.89 -3.87 0.60
N SER A 322 -14.00 -4.24 -0.04
CA SER A 322 -15.12 -4.88 0.65
C SER A 322 -14.74 -6.24 1.23
N GLY A 323 -14.17 -7.14 0.43
CA GLY A 323 -13.71 -8.43 0.94
C GLY A 323 -12.61 -8.30 2.00
N TRP A 324 -11.73 -7.31 1.89
CA TRP A 324 -10.73 -7.02 2.92
C TRP A 324 -11.38 -6.56 4.23
N LEU A 325 -12.39 -5.70 4.18
CA LEU A 325 -13.11 -5.25 5.36
C LEU A 325 -13.87 -6.38 6.06
N ASP A 326 -14.36 -7.39 5.31
CA ASP A 326 -15.02 -8.56 5.89
C ASP A 326 -14.07 -9.38 6.78
N ASP A 327 -12.78 -9.43 6.43
CA ASP A 327 -11.77 -10.15 7.20
C ASP A 327 -11.17 -9.33 8.35
N VAL A 328 -11.04 -8.02 8.15
CA VAL A 328 -10.42 -7.10 9.12
C VAL A 328 -11.41 -6.70 10.21
N LEU A 329 -12.68 -6.54 9.89
CA LEU A 329 -13.73 -6.20 10.86
C LEU A 329 -14.92 -7.15 10.72
N PRO A 330 -14.75 -8.45 11.06
CA PRO A 330 -15.80 -9.45 10.95
C PRO A 330 -16.94 -9.24 11.95
#